data_AF-A0A1F5BER0-F1
#
_entry.id   AF-A0A1F5BER0-F1
#
_cell.length_a   1.000
_cell.length_b   1.000
_cell.length_c   1.000
_cell.angle_alpha   90.00
_cell.angle_beta   90.00
_cell.angle_gamma   90.00
#
_symmetry.space_group_name_H-M   'P 1'
#
loop_
_entity.id
_entity.type
_entity.pdbx_description
1 polymer ?
#
loop_
_entity_poly.entity_id
_entity_poly.type
_entity_poly.pdbx_seq_one_letter_code
_entity_poly.pdbx_strand_id
1 'polypeptide(L)' 'MKAGKVVEVRATSEKGGDFRLENPFSGEAYRASGIAGGKVRNIGLIIEADMRPGEQIRLTAR' A
#
# COMPACT_ATOMS: atom_id res chain seq x y z
N MET A 1 -2.20 7.99 -18.32
CA MET A 1 -1.60 8.59 -17.10
C MET A 1 -2.43 9.82 -16.75
N LYS A 2 -2.96 9.91 -15.52
CA LYS A 2 -3.50 11.19 -15.02
C LYS A 2 -2.28 12.01 -14.60
N ALA A 3 -1.95 13.08 -15.34
CA ALA A 3 -0.75 13.87 -15.07
C ALA A 3 -0.77 14.40 -13.63
N GLY A 4 0.30 14.14 -12.85
CA GLY A 4 0.48 14.65 -11.48
C GLY A 4 -0.17 13.84 -10.35
N LYS A 5 -0.88 12.72 -10.62
CA LYS A 5 -1.45 11.86 -9.57
C LYS A 5 -0.72 10.52 -9.44
N VAL A 6 -0.55 10.03 -8.21
CA VAL A 6 -0.06 8.66 -7.97
C VAL A 6 -1.14 7.67 -8.39
N VAL A 7 -0.81 6.80 -9.34
CA VAL A 7 -1.74 5.77 -9.85
C VAL A 7 -1.44 4.39 -9.27
N GLU A 8 -0.20 4.17 -8.83
CA GLU A 8 0.26 2.90 -8.30
C GLU A 8 1.44 3.09 -7.35
N VAL A 9 1.46 2.29 -6.28
CA VAL A 9 2.61 2.10 -5.41
C VAL A 9 2.95 0.62 -5.35
N ARG A 10 4.25 0.30 -5.46
CA ARG A 10 4.78 -1.04 -5.23
C ARG A 10 5.89 -0.95 -4.20
N ALA A 11 5.81 -1.76 -3.16
CA ALA A 11 6.87 -1.88 -2.16
C ALA A 11 7.11 -3.35 -1.86
N THR A 12 8.39 -3.73 -1.76
CA THR A 12 8.83 -5.07 -1.37
C THR A 12 9.54 -4.97 -0.04
N SER A 13 9.18 -5.81 0.93
CA SER A 13 9.86 -5.83 2.22
C SER A 13 10.99 -6.85 2.20
N GLU A 14 12.25 -6.41 2.23
CA GLU A 14 13.39 -7.33 2.23
C GLU A 14 13.61 -8.00 3.59
N LYS A 15 13.16 -7.36 4.67
CA LYS A 15 13.43 -7.78 6.06
C LYS A 15 12.17 -8.05 6.88
N GLY A 16 10.98 -7.82 6.32
CA GLY A 16 9.73 -7.85 7.06
C GLY A 16 9.52 -6.61 7.95
N GLY A 17 8.52 -6.69 8.82
CA GLY A 17 8.15 -5.63 9.77
C GLY A 17 6.98 -4.77 9.33
N ASP A 18 6.80 -3.66 10.04
CA ASP A 18 5.67 -2.75 9.83
C ASP A 18 5.88 -1.86 8.62
N PHE A 19 5.02 -2.02 7.62
CA PHE A 19 4.89 -1.09 6.52
C PHE A 19 3.90 0.01 6.89
N ARG A 20 4.31 1.27 6.71
CA ARG A 20 3.47 2.46 6.90
C ARG A 20 3.68 3.41 5.74
N LEU A 21 2.58 3.83 5.12
CA LEU A 21 2.57 4.74 3.99
C LEU A 21 1.49 5.80 4.20
N GLU A 22 1.86 7.07 4.12
CA GLU A 22 0.88 8.15 4.01
C GLU A 22 0.13 8.02 2.68
N ASN A 23 -1.21 8.05 2.71
CA ASN A 23 -2.08 7.74 1.59
C ASN A 23 -1.78 8.69 0.41
N PRO A 24 -1.13 8.20 -0.67
CA PRO A 24 -0.70 9.04 -1.77
C PRO A 24 -1.83 9.29 -2.78
N PHE A 25 -2.99 8.65 -2.60
CA PHE A 25 -4.13 8.72 -3.50
C PHE A 25 -5.09 9.87 -3.16
N SER A 26 -4.66 10.84 -2.35
CA SER A 26 -5.49 12.02 -1.98
C SER A 26 -6.85 11.65 -1.36
N GLY A 27 -6.90 10.53 -0.62
CA GLY A 27 -8.14 10.01 -0.03
C GLY A 27 -9.05 9.25 -1.01
N GLU A 28 -8.67 9.12 -2.28
CA GLU A 28 -9.37 8.28 -3.25
C GLU A 28 -9.28 6.79 -2.86
N ALA A 29 -10.26 6.00 -3.30
CA ALA A 29 -10.27 4.57 -3.07
C ALA A 29 -9.11 3.89 -3.81
N TYR A 30 -8.56 2.84 -3.21
CA TYR A 30 -7.50 2.04 -3.82
C TYR A 30 -7.77 0.55 -3.66
N ARG A 31 -7.07 -0.26 -4.45
CA ARG A 31 -7.02 -1.72 -4.32
C ARG A 31 -5.64 -2.14 -3.81
N ALA A 32 -5.60 -3.00 -2.81
CA ALA A 32 -4.37 -3.66 -2.37
C ALA A 32 -4.27 -5.09 -2.91
N SER A 33 -3.05 -5.54 -3.20
CA SER A 33 -2.72 -6.90 -3.64
C SER A 33 -1.27 -7.24 -3.32
N GLY A 34 -0.86 -8.50 -3.53
CA GLY A 34 0.51 -8.98 -3.32
C GLY A 34 0.84 -9.39 -1.87
N ILE A 35 -0.03 -9.04 -0.91
CA ILE A 35 0.03 -9.52 0.46
C ILE A 35 -1.24 -10.29 0.82
N ALA A 36 -1.18 -11.14 1.84
CA ALA A 36 -2.33 -11.90 2.31
C ALA A 36 -3.51 -10.97 2.67
N GLY A 37 -4.71 -11.34 2.22
CA GLY A 37 -5.93 -10.57 2.47
C GLY A 37 -6.18 -10.36 3.96
N GLY A 38 -6.62 -9.16 4.34
CA GLY A 38 -6.90 -8.79 5.73
C GLY A 38 -5.72 -8.20 6.52
N LYS A 39 -4.50 -8.18 5.94
CA LYS A 39 -3.34 -7.55 6.58
C LYS A 39 -3.23 -6.03 6.37
N VAL A 40 -3.92 -5.49 5.36
CA VAL A 40 -3.91 -4.03 5.10
C VAL A 40 -4.96 -3.35 5.98
N ARG A 41 -4.53 -2.34 6.72
CA ARG A 41 -5.37 -1.50 7.58
C ARG A 41 -5.24 -0.04 7.15
N ASN A 42 -6.32 0.71 7.32
CA ASN A 42 -6.31 2.17 7.18
C ASN A 42 -6.51 2.79 8.55
N ILE A 43 -5.56 3.63 8.98
CA ILE A 43 -5.63 4.41 10.20
C ILE A 43 -5.60 5.88 9.82
N GLY A 44 -6.78 6.47 9.61
CA GLY A 44 -6.90 7.82 9.05
C GLY A 44 -6.31 7.89 7.64
N LEU A 45 -5.26 8.71 7.47
CA LEU A 45 -4.54 8.86 6.20
C LEU A 45 -3.35 7.89 6.06
N ILE A 46 -3.13 6.98 7.02
CA ILE A 46 -2.02 6.03 6.98
C ILE A 46 -2.52 4.66 6.53
N ILE A 47 -1.87 4.11 5.51
CA ILE A 47 -2.01 2.73 5.06
C ILE A 47 -0.95 1.90 5.79
N GLU A 48 -1.39 0.88 6.52
CA GLU A 48 -0.51 0.01 7.30
C GLU A 48 -0.64 -1.46 6.89
N ALA A 49 0.46 -2.19 6.93
CA ALA A 49 0.47 -3.64 6.78
C ALA A 49 1.64 -4.25 7.55
N ASP A 50 1.40 -5.41 8.18
CA ASP A 50 2.49 -6.26 8.66
C ASP A 50 3.03 -7.10 7.48
N MET A 51 4.30 -6.89 7.15
CA MET A 51 4.97 -7.53 6.01
C MET A 51 6.00 -8.55 6.48
N ARG A 52 6.10 -9.66 5.74
CA ARG A 52 7.17 -10.66 5.90
C ARG A 52 8.33 -10.37 4.94
N PRO A 53 9.55 -10.87 5.22
CA PRO A 53 10.63 -10.85 4.23
C PRO A 53 10.19 -11.45 2.90
N GLY A 54 10.42 -10.73 1.81
CA GLY A 54 10.03 -11.10 0.44
C GLY A 54 8.58 -10.79 0.06
N GLU A 55 7.70 -10.37 0.98
CA GLU A 55 6.34 -9.96 0.62
C GLU A 55 6.38 -8.65 -0.18
N GLN A 56 5.48 -8.52 -1.16
CA GLN A 56 5.31 -7.33 -1.96
C GLN A 56 3.89 -6.80 -1.79
N ILE A 57 3.74 -5.52 -1.46
CA ILE A 57 2.45 -4.83 -1.51
C ILE A 57 2.35 -4.03 -2.81
N ARG A 58 1.21 -4.17 -3.48
CA ARG A 58 0.84 -3.36 -4.64
C ARG A 58 -0.48 -2.66 -4.37
N LEU A 59 -0.44 -1.33 -4.39
CA LEU A 59 -1.58 -0.44 -4.19
C LEU A 59 -1.88 0.25 -5.51
N THR A 60 -3.13 0.21 -5.98
CA THR A 60 -3.55 0.82 -7.25
C THR A 60 -4.76 1.71 -7.02
N ALA A 61 -4.72 2.95 -7.51
CA ALA A 61 -5.86 3.87 -7.45
C ALA A 61 -7.06 3.30 -8.21
N ARG A 62 -8.28 3.59 -7.75
CA ARG A 62 -9.54 3.24 -8.44
C ARG A 62 -10.16 4.42 -9.17
#